data_AF-A0A815WUL9-F1
#
_entry.id   AF-A0A815WUL9-F1
#
_cell.length_a   1.000
_cell.length_b   1.000
_cell.length_c   1.000
_cell.angle_alpha   90.00
_cell.angle_beta   90.00
_cell.angle_gamma   90.00
#
_symmetry.space_group_name_H-M   'P 1'
#
loop_
_entity.id
_entity.type
_entity.pdbx_description
1 polymer ?
#
loop_
_entity_poly.entity_id
_entity_poly.type
_entity_poly.pdbx_seq_one_letter_code
_entity_poly.pdbx_strand_id
1 'polypeptide(L)'
;MKFLNKKQGDFHQTEQLFNEYKRKIYDEKLVITIESLATELLHKAQNYSQLGKKDERIAKEFHAYCENIRKILKSAVVDLKTKEHILQETLDNWKIYQNSYDQLKKWLTEGEQILQRSLEEKL
;
A
#
# COMPACT_ATOMS: atom_id res chain seq x y z
N MET A 1 1.09 0.68 -37.67
CA MET A 1 1.96 0.67 -36.47
C MET A 1 1.72 -0.57 -35.62
N LYS A 2 2.71 -1.47 -35.45
CA LYS A 2 2.59 -2.69 -34.61
C LYS A 2 3.31 -2.59 -33.24
N PHE A 3 3.90 -1.44 -32.90
CA PHE A 3 4.84 -1.33 -31.78
C PHE A 3 4.28 -0.78 -30.47
N LEU A 4 3.01 -0.33 -30.42
CA LEU A 4 2.41 0.26 -29.20
C LEU A 4 1.38 -0.64 -28.51
N ASN A 5 1.24 -1.90 -28.94
CA ASN A 5 0.25 -2.84 -28.40
C ASN A 5 0.82 -3.80 -27.33
N LYS A 6 1.85 -3.39 -26.59
CA LYS A 6 2.26 -4.13 -25.40
C LYS A 6 1.32 -3.70 -24.27
N LYS A 7 0.47 -4.63 -23.83
CA LYS A 7 -0.52 -4.47 -22.74
C LYS A 7 0.06 -3.59 -21.63
N GLN A 8 -0.34 -2.33 -21.58
CA GLN A 8 -0.25 -1.56 -20.34
C GLN A 8 -1.02 -2.37 -19.30
N GLY A 9 -0.43 -2.59 -18.11
CA GLY A 9 -1.20 -3.13 -17.00
C GLY A 9 -2.45 -2.28 -16.83
N ASP A 10 -3.58 -2.88 -16.47
CA ASP A 10 -4.80 -2.12 -16.31
C ASP A 10 -4.66 -1.22 -15.08
N PHE A 11 -4.45 0.08 -15.33
CA PHE A 11 -4.31 1.10 -14.29
C PHE A 11 -5.54 1.09 -13.37
N HIS A 12 -6.73 0.90 -13.95
CA HIS A 12 -7.97 0.84 -13.20
C HIS A 12 -8.01 -0.38 -12.28
N GLN A 13 -7.55 -1.54 -12.76
CA GLN A 13 -7.43 -2.75 -11.93
C GLN A 13 -6.43 -2.54 -10.78
N THR A 14 -5.32 -1.84 -11.03
CA THR A 14 -4.30 -1.56 -10.01
C THR A 14 -4.82 -0.59 -8.95
N GLU A 15 -5.54 0.45 -9.36
CA GLU A 15 -6.19 1.41 -8.46
C GLU A 15 -7.30 0.73 -7.62
N GLN A 16 -8.09 -0.18 -8.22
CA GLN A 16 -9.08 -0.98 -7.49
C GLN A 16 -8.44 -1.85 -6.40
N LEU A 17 -7.39 -2.61 -6.74
CA LEU A 17 -6.69 -3.47 -5.78
C LEU A 17 -6.09 -2.67 -4.62
N PHE A 18 -5.54 -1.49 -4.90
CA PHE A 18 -5.03 -0.61 -3.85
C PHE A 18 -6.14 -0.05 -2.95
N ASN A 19 -7.27 0.36 -3.54
CA ASN A 19 -8.42 0.81 -2.77
C ASN A 19 -8.99 -0.31 -1.89
N GLU A 20 -9.03 -1.55 -2.38
CA GLU A 20 -9.40 -2.71 -1.57
C GLU A 20 -8.41 -2.95 -0.41
N TYR A 21 -7.11 -2.80 -0.66
CA TYR A 21 -6.09 -2.88 0.38
C TYR A 21 -6.29 -1.82 1.47
N LYS A 22 -6.50 -0.55 1.10
CA LYS A 22 -6.82 0.52 2.05
C LYS A 22 -8.09 0.20 2.82
N ARG A 23 -9.14 -0.26 2.14
CA ARG A 23 -10.40 -0.63 2.78
C ARG A 23 -10.19 -1.69 3.85
N LYS A 24 -9.45 -2.76 3.56
CA LYS A 24 -9.14 -3.81 4.55
C LYS A 24 -8.34 -3.27 5.74
N ILE A 25 -7.42 -2.34 5.54
CA ILE A 25 -6.62 -1.78 6.62
C ILE A 25 -7.44 -0.83 7.52
N TYR A 26 -8.27 0.02 6.91
CA TYR A 26 -8.94 1.11 7.60
C TYR A 26 -10.37 0.78 8.01
N ASP A 27 -11.18 0.16 7.14
CA ASP A 27 -12.59 -0.14 7.44
C ASP A 27 -12.70 -1.31 8.41
N GLU A 28 -11.84 -2.33 8.27
CA GLU A 28 -11.75 -3.42 9.26
C GLU A 28 -10.98 -2.97 10.52
N LYS A 29 -10.55 -1.70 10.56
CA LYS A 29 -9.80 -1.10 11.68
C LYS A 29 -8.64 -1.98 12.11
N LEU A 30 -7.98 -2.65 11.17
CA LEU A 30 -7.00 -3.69 11.45
C LEU A 30 -5.83 -3.13 12.26
N VAL A 31 -5.34 -1.94 11.89
CA VAL A 31 -4.28 -1.24 12.60
C VAL A 31 -4.69 -0.91 14.04
N ILE A 32 -5.90 -0.36 14.21
CA ILE A 32 -6.43 0.01 15.53
C ILE A 32 -6.61 -1.24 16.41
N THR A 33 -7.11 -2.33 15.82
CA THR A 33 -7.29 -3.62 16.49
C THR A 33 -5.95 -4.20 16.94
N ILE A 34 -4.94 -4.17 16.07
CA ILE A 34 -3.59 -4.64 16.39
C ILE A 34 -2.96 -3.79 17.51
N GLU A 35 -3.08 -2.46 17.46
CA GLU A 35 -2.55 -1.55 18.49
C GLU A 35 -3.27 -1.73 19.84
N SER A 36 -4.59 -1.95 19.81
CA SER A 36 -5.39 -2.25 21.00
C SER A 36 -4.98 -3.59 21.63
N LEU A 37 -4.90 -4.67 20.83
CA LEU A 37 -4.45 -5.99 21.30
C LEU A 37 -3.04 -5.95 21.89
N ALA A 38 -2.13 -5.23 21.23
CA ALA A 38 -0.76 -4.99 21.71
C ALA A 38 -0.73 -4.31 23.09
N THR A 39 -1.65 -3.38 23.33
CA THR A 39 -1.78 -2.65 24.60
C THR A 39 -2.41 -3.52 25.68
N GLU A 40 -3.48 -4.26 25.35
CA GLU A 40 -4.15 -5.17 26.28
C GLU A 40 -3.24 -6.33 26.73
N LEU A 41 -2.46 -6.92 25.81
CA LEU A 41 -1.49 -7.96 26.13
C LEU A 41 -0.47 -7.48 27.18
N LEU A 42 0.00 -6.25 27.03
CA LEU A 42 0.94 -5.65 27.97
C LEU A 42 0.31 -5.43 29.34
N HIS A 43 -0.91 -4.90 29.36
CA HIS A 43 -1.65 -4.66 30.60
C HIS A 43 -1.94 -5.97 31.34
N LYS A 44 -2.36 -7.03 30.62
CA LYS A 44 -2.55 -8.38 31.19
C LYS A 44 -1.24 -8.95 31.75
N ALA A 45 -0.11 -8.75 31.06
CA ALA A 45 1.20 -9.18 31.55
C ALA A 45 1.62 -8.44 32.84
N GLN A 46 1.39 -7.13 32.89
CA GLN A 46 1.65 -6.32 34.09
C GLN A 46 0.79 -6.77 35.27
N ASN A 47 -0.51 -6.97 35.06
CA ASN A 47 -1.41 -7.43 36.12
C ASN A 47 -1.04 -8.82 36.63
N TYR A 48 -0.65 -9.74 35.73
CA TYR A 48 -0.18 -11.06 36.12
C TYR A 48 1.07 -11.00 37.01
N SER A 49 2.02 -10.11 36.68
CA SER A 49 3.22 -9.88 37.50
C SER A 49 2.91 -9.28 38.89
N GLN A 50 1.80 -8.54 39.03
CA GLN A 50 1.36 -7.95 40.30
C GLN A 50 0.56 -8.92 41.18
N LEU A 51 -0.18 -9.85 40.57
CA LEU A 51 -1.01 -10.84 41.27
C LEU A 51 -0.20 -12.06 41.77
N GLY A 52 0.92 -12.38 41.11
CA GLY A 52 1.72 -13.57 41.42
C GLY A 52 2.83 -13.34 42.43
N LYS A 53 2.54 -13.40 43.74
CA LYS A 53 3.59 -13.53 44.78
C LYS A 53 4.25 -14.93 44.84
N LYS A 54 3.86 -15.88 43.98
CA LYS A 54 4.26 -17.29 44.10
C LYS A 54 5.13 -17.86 42.98
N ASP A 55 5.33 -17.15 41.85
CA ASP A 55 6.27 -17.62 40.83
C ASP A 55 6.79 -16.48 39.93
N GLU A 56 7.72 -15.70 40.48
CA GLU A 56 8.34 -14.54 39.81
C GLU A 56 8.93 -14.89 38.45
N ARG A 57 9.44 -16.12 38.30
CA ARG A 57 9.98 -16.63 37.05
C ARG A 57 8.91 -16.74 35.97
N ILE A 58 7.76 -17.35 36.28
CA ILE A 58 6.65 -17.49 35.33
C ILE A 58 6.10 -16.12 34.93
N ALA A 59 6.01 -15.18 35.88
CA ALA A 59 5.60 -13.82 35.58
C ALA A 59 6.56 -13.10 34.61
N LYS A 60 7.88 -13.27 34.79
CA LYS A 60 8.90 -12.71 33.89
C LYS A 60 8.84 -13.35 32.50
N GLU A 61 8.72 -14.68 32.42
CA GLU A 61 8.61 -15.41 31.15
C GLU A 61 7.34 -15.00 30.37
N PHE A 62 6.20 -14.89 31.05
CA PHE A 62 4.95 -14.42 30.44
C PHE A 62 5.05 -12.96 29.96
N HIS A 63 5.67 -12.09 30.75
CA HIS A 63 5.87 -10.69 30.36
C HIS A 63 6.78 -10.56 29.12
N ALA A 64 7.89 -11.30 29.08
CA ALA A 64 8.77 -11.33 27.92
C ALA A 64 8.06 -11.84 26.66
N TYR A 65 7.21 -12.86 26.80
CA TYR A 65 6.40 -13.38 25.69
C TYR A 65 5.42 -12.32 25.15
N CYS A 66 4.68 -11.65 26.04
CA CYS A 66 3.74 -10.59 25.65
C CYS A 66 4.45 -9.39 24.99
N GLU A 67 5.62 -8.99 25.49
CA GLU A 67 6.44 -7.94 24.84
C GLU A 67 6.93 -8.38 23.46
N ASN A 68 7.28 -9.65 23.27
CA ASN A 68 7.69 -10.14 21.95
C ASN A 68 6.52 -10.11 20.95
N ILE A 69 5.34 -10.58 21.35
CA ILE A 69 4.13 -10.47 20.53
C ILE A 69 3.85 -9.00 20.20
N ARG A 70 3.94 -8.10 21.19
CA ARG A 70 3.75 -6.66 20.98
C ARG A 70 4.68 -6.09 19.93
N LYS A 71 5.97 -6.47 19.95
CA LYS A 71 6.96 -6.04 18.95
C LYS A 71 6.58 -6.52 17.55
N ILE A 72 6.19 -7.78 17.41
CA ILE A 72 5.76 -8.35 16.12
C ILE A 72 4.54 -7.60 15.58
N LEU A 73 3.54 -7.37 16.43
CA LEU A 73 2.32 -6.64 16.08
C LEU A 73 2.62 -5.19 15.63
N LYS A 74 3.48 -4.47 16.37
CA LYS A 74 3.91 -3.13 15.96
C LYS A 74 4.68 -3.13 14.65
N SER A 75 5.56 -4.11 14.44
CA SER A 75 6.29 -4.28 13.18
C SER A 75 5.34 -4.49 12.01
N ALA A 76 4.31 -5.33 12.17
CA ALA A 76 3.31 -5.56 11.15
C ALA A 76 2.53 -4.28 10.79
N VAL A 77 2.20 -3.43 11.77
CA VAL A 77 1.56 -2.13 11.52
C VAL A 77 2.47 -1.20 10.70
N VAL A 78 3.76 -1.15 11.03
CA VAL A 78 4.74 -0.37 10.27
C VAL A 78 4.82 -0.89 8.83
N ASP A 79 4.96 -2.19 8.64
CA ASP A 79 5.05 -2.81 7.31
C ASP A 79 3.79 -2.52 6.46
N LEU A 80 2.60 -2.58 7.07
CA LEU A 80 1.34 -2.25 6.38
C LEU A 80 1.31 -0.80 5.92
N LYS A 81 1.70 0.14 6.78
CA LYS A 81 1.77 1.58 6.46
C LYS A 81 2.83 1.88 5.39
N THR A 82 3.99 1.23 5.48
CA THR A 82 5.07 1.37 4.48
C THR A 82 4.63 0.86 3.11
N LYS A 83 3.99 -0.33 3.06
CA LYS A 83 3.46 -0.88 1.82
C LYS A 83 2.36 0.01 1.22
N GLU A 84 1.50 0.57 2.06
CA GLU A 84 0.50 1.54 1.62
C GLU A 84 1.15 2.74 0.92
N HIS A 85 2.16 3.33 1.56
CA HIS A 85 2.87 4.49 1.03
C HIS A 85 3.52 4.20 -0.32
N ILE A 86 4.24 3.06 -0.44
CA ILE A 86 4.87 2.64 -1.70
C ILE A 86 3.83 2.44 -2.81
N LEU A 87 2.70 1.81 -2.49
CA LEU A 87 1.62 1.59 -3.47
C LEU A 87 0.98 2.92 -3.91
N GLN A 88 0.79 3.87 -2.99
CA GLN A 88 0.29 5.21 -3.31
C GLN A 88 1.24 5.94 -4.25
N GLU A 89 2.54 5.99 -3.92
CA GLU A 89 3.55 6.62 -4.78
C GLU A 89 3.61 5.97 -6.16
N THR A 90 3.49 4.64 -6.21
CA THR A 90 3.47 3.90 -7.47
C THR A 90 2.27 4.29 -8.34
N LEU A 91 1.08 4.43 -7.74
CA LEU A 91 -0.12 4.89 -8.45
C LEU A 91 0.03 6.33 -8.96
N ASP A 92 0.59 7.22 -8.14
CA ASP A 92 0.79 8.61 -8.52
C ASP A 92 1.78 8.73 -9.70
N ASN A 93 2.88 7.97 -9.64
CA ASN A 93 3.83 7.86 -10.74
C ASN A 93 3.19 7.29 -12.02
N TRP A 94 2.31 6.30 -11.88
CA TRP A 94 1.58 5.75 -13.02
C TRP A 94 0.65 6.80 -13.63
N LYS A 95 -0.11 7.56 -12.82
CA LYS A 95 -0.98 8.64 -13.31
C LYS A 95 -0.17 9.67 -14.11
N ILE A 96 1.01 10.05 -13.62
CA ILE A 96 1.92 10.97 -14.33
C ILE A 96 2.34 10.35 -15.67
N TYR A 97 2.81 9.10 -15.66
CA TYR A 97 3.22 8.40 -16.87
C TYR A 97 2.11 8.32 -17.91
N GLN A 98 0.89 7.96 -17.49
CA GLN A 98 -0.26 7.87 -18.39
C GLN A 98 -0.60 9.22 -19.02
N ASN A 99 -0.61 10.30 -18.22
CA ASN A 99 -0.83 11.64 -18.72
C ASN A 99 0.22 12.06 -19.76
N SER A 100 1.50 11.79 -19.49
CA SER A 100 2.58 12.08 -20.45
C SER A 100 2.46 11.25 -21.73
N TYR A 101 2.08 9.98 -21.60
CA TYR A 101 1.85 9.10 -22.75
C TYR A 101 0.68 9.61 -23.63
N ASP A 102 -0.44 9.98 -23.02
CA ASP A 102 -1.61 10.50 -23.74
C ASP A 102 -1.30 11.82 -24.46
N GLN A 103 -0.53 12.70 -23.83
CA GLN A 103 -0.05 13.94 -24.45
C GLN A 103 0.84 13.67 -25.66
N LEU A 104 1.81 12.76 -25.54
CA LEU A 104 2.70 12.37 -26.65
C LEU A 104 1.92 11.73 -27.80
N LYS A 105 0.96 10.86 -27.47
CA LYS A 105 0.10 10.21 -28.47
C LYS A 105 -0.73 11.25 -29.23
N LYS A 106 -1.31 12.22 -28.53
CA LYS A 106 -2.05 13.33 -29.14
C LYS A 106 -1.16 14.15 -30.07
N TRP A 107 0.02 14.55 -29.60
CA TRP A 107 0.98 15.34 -30.38
C TRP A 107 1.43 14.61 -31.66
N LEU A 108 1.74 13.31 -31.56
CA LEU A 108 2.08 12.48 -32.72
C LEU A 108 0.92 12.41 -33.73
N THR A 109 -0.31 12.19 -33.24
CA THR A 109 -1.50 12.10 -34.09
C THR A 109 -1.75 13.42 -34.83
N GLU A 110 -1.62 14.56 -34.14
CA GLU A 110 -1.76 15.89 -34.74
C GLU A 110 -0.66 16.13 -35.80
N GLY A 111 0.59 15.77 -35.51
CA GLY A 111 1.70 15.86 -36.46
C GLY A 111 1.49 15.01 -37.72
N GLU A 112 0.98 13.78 -37.57
CA GLU A 112 0.63 12.91 -38.70
C GLU A 112 -0.47 13.50 -39.57
N GLN A 113 -1.51 14.08 -38.96
CA GLN A 113 -2.60 14.75 -39.69
C GLN A 113 -2.10 15.97 -40.48
N ILE A 114 -1.20 16.78 -39.91
CA ILE A 114 -0.61 17.94 -40.60
C ILE A 114 0.22 17.49 -41.80
N LEU A 115 1.07 16.48 -41.62
CA LEU A 115 1.89 15.92 -42.69
C LEU A 115 1.03 15.37 -43.83
N GLN A 116 -0.04 14.65 -43.51
CA GLN A 116 -0.95 14.10 -44.50
C GLN A 116 -1.65 15.19 -45.31
N ARG A 117 -2.16 16.25 -44.66
CA ARG A 117 -2.75 17.41 -45.36
C ARG A 117 -1.74 18.11 -46.28
N SER A 118 -0.50 18.28 -45.81
CA SER A 118 0.55 18.92 -46.62
C SER A 118 0.93 18.12 -47.87
N LEU A 119 0.81 16.79 -47.82
CA LEU A 119 1.01 15.91 -48.98
C LEU A 119 -0.16 16.00 -49.96
N GLU A 120 -1.39 16.06 -49.45
CA GLU A 120 -2.61 16.19 -50.25
C GLU A 120 -2.70 17.56 -50.97
N GLU A 121 -2.24 18.65 -50.36
CA GLU A 121 -2.21 20.00 -50.95
C GLU A 121 -1.12 20.20 -52.03
N LYS A 122 -0.13 19.30 -52.10
CA LYS A 122 0.97 19.36 -53.08
C LYS A 122 0.72 18.52 -54.34
N LEU A 123 -0.38 17.78 -54.40
CA LEU A 123 -0.84 16.95 -55.53
C LEU A 123 -1.95 17.67 -56.30
#